data_AF-A0A966UHW2-F1
#
_entry.id   AF-A0A966UHW2-F1
#
_cell.length_a   1.000
_cell.length_b   1.000
_cell.length_c   1.000
_cell.angle_alpha   90.00
_cell.angle_beta   90.00
_cell.angle_gamma   90.00
#
_symmetry.space_group_name_H-M   'P 1'
#
loop_
_entity.id
_entity.type
_entity.pdbx_description
1 polymer ?
#
loop_
_entity_poly.entity_id
_entity_poly.type
_entity_poly.pdbx_seq_one_letter_code
_entity_poly.pdbx_strand_id
1 'polypeptide(L)'
;MVATMSETANSKNLGELRKSIDEIDAAIVKLLAERMAICKQVAAVKAESATAVMQPQRVREVLNVRRQWAIDRQVDPDFTEQLFRILLAETHRIEIAEDRTEPAPTKTADALRSALDTVACRIDHVVVAVTDLSAAIKFLTSLGFKTTPTQDSAIVTADA
;
A
#
# COMPACT_ATOMS: atom_id res chain seq x y z
N MET A 1 6.07 -58.74 -18.44
CA MET A 1 7.13 -58.07 -17.66
C MET A 1 7.95 -57.20 -18.60
N VAL A 2 7.69 -55.89 -18.64
CA VAL A 2 8.69 -54.80 -18.67
C VAL A 2 7.96 -53.56 -18.18
N ALA A 3 8.54 -52.90 -17.18
CA ALA A 3 7.98 -51.76 -16.48
C ALA A 3 7.94 -50.50 -17.36
N THR A 4 6.80 -49.83 -17.39
CA THR A 4 6.71 -48.39 -17.65
C THR A 4 6.54 -47.67 -16.32
N MET A 5 7.62 -47.63 -15.52
CA MET A 5 7.78 -46.73 -14.37
C MET A 5 8.52 -45.47 -14.81
N SER A 6 7.90 -44.65 -15.65
CA SER A 6 8.50 -43.36 -16.02
C SER A 6 7.45 -42.32 -16.33
N GLU A 7 6.74 -41.84 -15.30
CA GLU A 7 6.06 -40.53 -15.34
C GLU A 7 5.72 -39.98 -13.94
N THR A 8 6.56 -40.23 -12.94
CA THR A 8 6.45 -39.61 -11.60
C THR A 8 7.71 -38.84 -11.26
N ALA A 9 8.05 -37.89 -12.11
CA ALA A 9 9.04 -36.89 -11.79
C ALA A 9 8.58 -35.53 -12.33
N ASN A 10 8.16 -34.66 -11.40
CA ASN A 10 8.15 -33.21 -11.55
C ASN A 10 6.85 -32.49 -11.96
N SER A 11 5.68 -32.91 -11.46
CA SER A 11 4.55 -31.99 -11.27
C SER A 11 4.35 -31.74 -9.78
N LYS A 12 4.92 -30.66 -9.22
CA LYS A 12 4.36 -30.12 -7.98
C LYS A 12 2.89 -29.82 -8.27
N ASN A 13 1.99 -30.49 -7.57
CA ASN A 13 0.56 -30.30 -7.80
C ASN A 13 0.22 -28.83 -7.49
N LEU A 14 -0.57 -28.18 -8.33
CA LEU A 14 -1.01 -26.79 -8.11
C LEU A 14 -1.59 -26.57 -6.70
N GLY A 15 -2.22 -27.59 -6.12
CA GLY A 15 -2.72 -27.55 -4.75
C GLY A 15 -1.61 -27.38 -3.70
N GLU A 16 -0.48 -28.06 -3.86
CA GLU A 16 0.66 -27.95 -2.94
C GLU A 16 1.33 -26.58 -3.04
N LEU A 17 1.48 -26.05 -4.27
CA LEU A 17 2.03 -24.72 -4.49
C LEU A 17 1.15 -23.62 -3.88
N ARG A 18 -0.17 -23.74 -4.01
CA ARG A 18 -1.12 -22.81 -3.38
C ARG A 18 -1.05 -22.86 -1.87
N LYS A 19 -0.96 -24.06 -1.30
CA LYS A 19 -0.77 -24.22 0.15
C LYS A 19 0.52 -23.55 0.64
N SER A 20 1.62 -23.68 -0.11
CA SER A 20 2.86 -22.98 0.22
C SER A 20 2.72 -21.46 0.14
N ILE A 21 1.93 -20.94 -0.80
CA ILE A 21 1.60 -19.50 -0.86
C ILE A 21 0.80 -19.10 0.38
N ASP A 22 -0.24 -19.85 0.73
CA ASP A 22 -1.07 -19.56 1.92
C ASP A 22 -0.24 -19.54 3.21
N GLU A 23 0.75 -20.43 3.34
CA GLU A 23 1.69 -20.47 4.47
C GLU A 23 2.58 -19.23 4.52
N ILE A 24 3.08 -18.76 3.36
CA ILE A 24 3.85 -17.52 3.26
C ILE A 24 2.96 -16.31 3.60
N ASP A 25 1.74 -16.28 3.09
CA ASP A 25 0.79 -15.19 3.33
C ASP A 25 0.41 -15.09 4.81
N ALA A 26 0.20 -16.23 5.47
CA ALA A 26 -0.01 -16.28 6.92
C ALA A 26 1.21 -15.71 7.69
N ALA A 27 2.43 -16.03 7.25
CA ALA A 27 3.64 -15.47 7.84
C ALA A 27 3.76 -13.95 7.60
N ILE A 28 3.37 -13.45 6.42
CA ILE A 28 3.32 -12.02 6.11
C ILE A 28 2.35 -11.32 7.07
N VAL A 29 1.12 -11.85 7.26
CA VAL A 29 0.14 -11.27 8.18
C VAL A 29 0.67 -11.21 9.61
N LYS A 30 1.37 -12.27 10.06
CA LYS A 30 2.02 -12.28 11.38
C LYS A 30 3.08 -11.19 11.51
N LEU A 31 3.99 -11.07 10.53
CA LEU A 31 5.04 -10.05 10.51
C LEU A 31 4.47 -8.63 10.48
N LEU A 32 3.35 -8.42 9.78
CA LEU A 32 2.64 -7.15 9.78
C LEU A 32 2.13 -6.80 11.17
N ALA A 33 1.51 -7.75 11.88
CA ALA A 33 1.03 -7.54 13.24
C ALA A 33 2.17 -7.14 14.20
N GLU A 34 3.31 -7.84 14.13
CA GLU A 34 4.52 -7.53 14.90
C GLU A 34 5.05 -6.13 14.57
N ARG A 35 5.14 -5.78 13.27
CA ARG A 35 5.55 -4.45 12.83
C ARG A 35 4.62 -3.35 13.37
N MET A 36 3.30 -3.56 13.32
CA MET A 36 2.33 -2.58 13.84
C MET A 36 2.46 -2.38 15.35
N ALA A 37 2.71 -3.44 16.11
CA ALA A 37 2.94 -3.34 17.55
C ALA A 37 4.19 -2.50 17.86
N ILE A 38 5.27 -2.65 17.09
CA ILE A 38 6.47 -1.81 17.21
C ILE A 38 6.16 -0.35 16.80
N CYS A 39 5.38 -0.13 15.73
CA CYS A 39 4.98 1.21 15.31
C CYS A 39 4.22 1.98 16.40
N LYS A 40 3.36 1.31 17.18
CA LYS A 40 2.68 1.91 18.33
C LYS A 40 3.66 2.34 19.42
N GLN A 41 4.66 1.51 19.72
CA GLN A 41 5.72 1.87 20.67
C GLN A 41 6.53 3.09 20.17
N VAL A 42 6.85 3.12 18.88
CA VAL A 42 7.52 4.28 18.25
C VAL A 42 6.63 5.53 18.35
N ALA A 43 5.32 5.40 18.14
CA ALA A 43 4.36 6.50 18.29
C ALA A 43 4.37 7.07 19.71
N ALA A 44 4.28 6.21 20.73
CA ALA A 44 4.33 6.61 22.13
C ALA A 44 5.62 7.38 22.48
N VAL A 45 6.79 6.88 22.05
CA VAL A 45 8.09 7.56 22.27
C VAL A 45 8.15 8.91 21.55
N LYS A 46 7.58 9.02 20.35
CA LYS A 46 7.54 10.28 19.60
C LYS A 46 6.61 11.31 20.25
N ALA A 47 5.48 10.86 20.80
CA ALA A 47 4.53 11.72 21.51
C ALA A 47 5.19 12.37 22.75
N GLU A 48 6.03 11.61 23.47
CA GLU A 48 6.77 12.12 24.65
C GLU A 48 7.90 13.10 24.28
N SER A 49 8.49 12.97 23.09
CA SER A 49 9.71 13.69 22.69
C SER A 49 9.46 14.93 21.81
N ALA A 50 8.20 15.28 21.51
CA ALA A 50 7.82 16.37 20.58
C ALA A 50 8.51 16.30 19.20
N THR A 51 8.93 15.09 18.79
CA THR A 51 9.60 14.88 17.51
C THR A 51 8.58 14.95 16.39
N ALA A 52 8.88 15.71 15.32
CA ALA A 52 7.97 15.88 14.19
C ALA A 52 7.49 14.53 13.62
N VAL A 53 6.17 14.38 13.49
CA VAL A 53 5.48 13.16 13.05
C VAL A 53 5.93 12.72 11.66
N MET A 54 6.28 13.66 10.78
CA MET A 54 6.78 13.40 9.43
C MET A 54 8.21 13.88 9.23
N GLN A 55 9.10 12.94 8.90
CA GLN A 55 10.49 13.20 8.53
C GLN A 55 10.72 12.73 7.09
N PRO A 56 10.53 13.59 6.07
CA PRO A 56 10.61 13.20 4.66
C PRO A 56 11.93 12.55 4.27
N GLN A 57 13.04 13.03 4.88
CA GLN A 57 14.36 12.46 4.66
C GLN A 57 14.45 11.01 5.15
N ARG A 58 13.89 10.72 6.33
CA ARG A 58 13.86 9.36 6.89
C ARG A 58 13.02 8.42 6.02
N VAL A 59 11.87 8.89 5.51
CA VAL A 59 11.03 8.11 4.59
C VAL A 59 11.81 7.76 3.33
N ARG A 60 12.51 8.72 2.72
CA ARG A 60 13.31 8.50 1.52
C ARG A 60 14.45 7.51 1.74
N GLU A 61 15.18 7.63 2.85
CA GLU A 61 16.21 6.66 3.25
C GLU A 61 15.63 5.27 3.44
N VAL A 62 14.47 5.18 4.13
CA VAL A 62 13.80 3.90 4.34
C VAL A 62 13.50 3.24 3.00
N LEU A 63 12.84 3.94 2.08
CA LEU A 63 12.47 3.40 0.78
C LEU A 63 13.70 3.00 -0.05
N ASN A 64 14.74 3.84 -0.11
CA ASN A 64 15.98 3.52 -0.83
C ASN A 64 16.62 2.22 -0.35
N VAL A 65 16.69 2.01 0.97
CA VAL A 65 17.23 0.76 1.55
C VAL A 65 16.37 -0.45 1.18
N ARG A 66 15.03 -0.31 1.15
CA ARG A 66 14.13 -1.44 0.82
C ARG A 66 14.16 -1.77 -0.67
N ARG A 67 14.31 -0.77 -1.55
CA ARG A 67 14.61 -1.00 -2.96
C ARG A 67 15.88 -1.84 -3.12
N GLN A 68 16.94 -1.51 -2.39
CA GLN A 68 18.18 -2.29 -2.43
C GLN A 68 17.96 -3.74 -1.97
N TRP A 69 17.22 -3.95 -0.87
CA TRP A 69 16.90 -5.31 -0.41
C TRP A 69 16.08 -6.12 -1.40
N ALA A 70 15.23 -5.48 -2.20
CA ALA A 70 14.48 -6.11 -3.26
C ALA A 70 15.42 -6.57 -4.38
N ILE A 71 16.33 -5.70 -4.83
CA ILE A 71 17.36 -6.01 -5.81
C ILE A 71 18.19 -7.21 -5.36
N ASP A 72 18.67 -7.19 -4.11
CA ASP A 72 19.49 -8.27 -3.54
C ASP A 72 18.75 -9.62 -3.49
N ARG A 73 17.42 -9.60 -3.46
CA ARG A 73 16.54 -10.78 -3.41
C ARG A 73 15.87 -11.10 -4.74
N GLN A 74 16.24 -10.40 -5.82
CA GLN A 74 15.65 -10.56 -7.15
C GLN A 74 14.12 -10.33 -7.17
N VAL A 75 13.64 -9.43 -6.32
CA VAL A 75 12.26 -8.94 -6.31
C VAL A 75 12.22 -7.57 -7.00
N ASP A 76 11.13 -7.28 -7.69
CA ASP A 76 10.95 -5.98 -8.33
C ASP A 76 11.05 -4.83 -7.28
N PRO A 77 11.98 -3.88 -7.45
CA PRO A 77 12.21 -2.82 -6.48
C PRO A 77 11.08 -1.80 -6.43
N ASP A 78 10.37 -1.58 -7.53
CA ASP A 78 9.26 -0.63 -7.61
C ASP A 78 8.02 -1.19 -6.92
N PHE A 79 7.75 -2.48 -7.08
CA PHE A 79 6.73 -3.22 -6.34
C PHE A 79 7.00 -3.21 -4.83
N THR A 80 8.26 -3.49 -4.44
CA THR A 80 8.66 -3.46 -3.03
C THR A 80 8.49 -2.05 -2.45
N GLU A 81 8.90 -1.02 -3.18
CA GLU A 81 8.71 0.36 -2.74
C GLU A 81 7.22 0.68 -2.53
N GLN A 82 6.35 0.31 -3.46
CA GLN A 82 4.90 0.53 -3.34
C GLN A 82 4.32 -0.13 -2.08
N LEU A 83 4.70 -1.39 -1.81
CA LEU A 83 4.30 -2.08 -0.58
C LEU A 83 4.76 -1.31 0.66
N PHE A 84 6.02 -0.88 0.72
CA PHE A 84 6.55 -0.15 1.87
C PHE A 84 5.95 1.25 2.02
N ARG A 85 5.54 1.91 0.94
CA ARG A 85 4.79 3.17 1.00
C ARG A 85 3.44 2.98 1.70
N ILE A 86 2.72 1.90 1.39
CA ILE A 86 1.46 1.55 2.06
C ILE A 86 1.72 1.30 3.56
N LEU A 87 2.77 0.54 3.90
CA LEU A 87 3.13 0.26 5.29
C LEU A 87 3.54 1.50 6.08
N LEU A 88 4.21 2.46 5.44
CA LEU A 88 4.57 3.74 6.08
C LEU A 88 3.35 4.63 6.27
N ALA A 89 2.44 4.67 5.31
CA ALA A 89 1.16 5.38 5.44
C ALA A 89 0.32 4.81 6.59
N GLU A 90 0.29 3.48 6.75
CA GLU A 90 -0.35 2.83 7.90
C GLU A 90 0.28 3.24 9.22
N THR A 91 1.61 3.23 9.32
CA THR A 91 2.35 3.68 10.51
C THR A 91 1.98 5.11 10.88
N HIS A 92 1.97 6.01 9.89
CA HIS A 92 1.59 7.41 10.12
C HIS A 92 0.15 7.53 10.63
N ARG A 93 -0.78 6.73 10.10
CA ARG A 93 -2.15 6.71 10.59
C ARG A 93 -2.23 6.24 12.04
N ILE A 94 -1.46 5.22 12.43
CA ILE A 94 -1.40 4.76 13.83
C ILE A 94 -0.85 5.87 14.74
N GLU A 95 0.22 6.55 14.30
CA GLU A 95 0.81 7.67 15.05
C GLU A 95 -0.19 8.80 15.29
N ILE A 96 -1.05 9.13 14.31
CA ILE A 96 -2.10 10.14 14.48
C ILE A 96 -3.31 9.59 15.24
N ALA A 97 -3.64 8.31 15.08
CA ALA A 97 -4.84 7.71 15.66
C ALA A 97 -4.75 7.55 17.19
N GLU A 98 -3.55 7.45 17.78
CA GLU A 98 -3.42 7.47 19.26
C GLU A 98 -3.89 8.80 19.88
N ASP A 99 -4.01 9.87 19.07
CA ASP A 99 -4.59 11.15 19.49
C ASP A 99 -6.14 11.19 19.32
N ARG A 100 -6.74 10.15 18.70
CA ARG A 100 -8.20 10.08 18.50
C ARG A 100 -8.86 9.39 19.68
N THR A 101 -9.91 10.03 20.21
CA THR A 101 -10.73 9.53 21.33
C THR A 101 -11.82 8.52 20.91
N GLU A 102 -12.02 8.32 19.60
CA GLU A 102 -13.08 7.44 19.08
C GLU A 102 -12.58 5.99 18.90
N PRO A 103 -13.42 4.98 19.23
CA PRO A 103 -13.04 3.57 19.08
C PRO A 103 -12.81 3.20 17.61
N ALA A 104 -11.79 2.38 17.36
CA ALA A 104 -11.47 1.92 16.02
C ALA A 104 -12.66 1.17 15.39
N PRO A 105 -12.99 1.42 14.10
CA PRO A 105 -14.10 0.76 13.44
C PRO A 105 -13.88 -0.76 13.40
N THR A 106 -14.91 -1.52 13.75
CA THR A 106 -14.89 -2.99 13.68
C THR A 106 -14.85 -3.43 12.21
N LYS A 107 -13.73 -4.03 11.80
CA LYS A 107 -13.57 -4.63 10.47
C LYS A 107 -13.88 -6.13 10.57
N THR A 108 -15.04 -6.55 10.06
CA THR A 108 -15.41 -7.97 9.96
C THR A 108 -15.00 -8.53 8.60
N ALA A 109 -14.42 -9.73 8.58
CA ALA A 109 -14.09 -10.48 7.37
C ALA A 109 -15.33 -11.20 6.81
N ASP A 110 -16.43 -10.47 6.61
CA ASP A 110 -17.65 -11.05 6.05
C ASP A 110 -17.45 -11.31 4.54
N ALA A 111 -17.80 -12.51 4.08
CA ALA A 111 -17.56 -12.97 2.71
C ALA A 111 -18.25 -12.08 1.66
N LEU A 112 -19.35 -11.42 2.03
CA LEU A 112 -20.08 -10.46 1.21
C LEU A 112 -19.30 -9.17 0.90
N ARG A 113 -18.25 -8.84 1.66
CA ARG A 113 -17.33 -7.71 1.38
C ARG A 113 -16.03 -8.15 0.69
N SER A 114 -15.74 -9.44 0.66
CA SER A 114 -14.49 -9.99 0.14
C SER A 114 -14.56 -10.35 -1.36
N ALA A 115 -15.75 -10.44 -1.93
CA ALA A 115 -15.92 -10.82 -3.33
C ALA A 115 -15.69 -9.63 -4.28
N LEU A 116 -14.44 -9.45 -4.74
CA LEU A 116 -14.08 -8.85 -6.03
C LEU A 116 -14.41 -7.36 -6.33
N ASP A 117 -15.18 -6.64 -5.51
CA ASP A 117 -15.68 -5.30 -5.88
C ASP A 117 -14.88 -4.09 -5.32
N THR A 118 -13.70 -4.29 -4.73
CA THR A 118 -12.82 -3.15 -4.41
C THR A 118 -11.33 -3.47 -4.57
N VAL A 119 -10.88 -3.59 -5.82
CA VAL A 119 -9.54 -3.06 -6.19
C VAL A 119 -9.62 -1.53 -6.33
N ALA A 120 -10.39 -0.88 -5.45
CA ALA A 120 -10.40 0.56 -5.33
C ALA A 120 -9.34 0.93 -4.30
N CYS A 121 -8.08 1.02 -4.72
CA CYS A 121 -7.14 1.86 -3.99
C CYS A 121 -7.76 3.27 -4.01
N ARG A 122 -8.16 3.78 -2.84
CA ARG A 122 -8.58 5.17 -2.71
C ARG A 122 -7.42 6.04 -3.19
N ILE A 123 -7.61 6.73 -4.31
CA ILE A 123 -6.66 7.70 -4.82
C ILE A 123 -6.99 9.02 -4.12
N ASP A 124 -6.21 9.39 -3.12
CA ASP A 124 -6.39 10.67 -2.41
C ASP A 124 -5.97 11.87 -3.27
N HIS A 125 -4.97 11.67 -4.16
CA HIS A 125 -4.53 12.69 -5.09
C HIS A 125 -3.87 12.06 -6.33
N VAL A 126 -4.13 12.61 -7.51
CA VAL A 126 -3.47 12.22 -8.76
C VAL A 126 -3.07 13.48 -9.53
N VAL A 127 -1.84 13.50 -10.05
CA VAL A 127 -1.34 14.58 -10.91
C VAL A 127 -1.28 14.05 -12.33
N VAL A 128 -2.00 14.70 -13.25
CA VAL A 128 -2.08 14.30 -14.65
C VAL A 128 -1.51 15.41 -15.51
N ALA A 129 -0.46 15.12 -16.27
CA ALA A 129 0.07 16.04 -17.27
C ALA A 129 -0.81 15.99 -18.52
N VAL A 130 -1.30 17.16 -18.95
CA VAL A 130 -2.18 17.28 -20.13
C VAL A 130 -1.54 18.22 -21.15
N THR A 131 -1.78 17.93 -22.43
CA THR A 131 -1.31 18.77 -23.53
C THR A 131 -2.19 20.01 -23.74
N ASP A 132 -3.46 19.95 -23.32
CA ASP A 132 -4.41 21.06 -23.34
C ASP A 132 -5.17 21.13 -22.01
N LEU A 133 -4.80 22.12 -21.19
CA LEU A 133 -5.40 22.36 -19.88
C LEU A 133 -6.87 22.75 -19.98
N SER A 134 -7.27 23.52 -21.00
CA SER A 134 -8.65 23.97 -21.17
C SER A 134 -9.58 22.82 -21.53
N ALA A 135 -9.11 21.89 -22.38
CA ALA A 135 -9.86 20.68 -22.71
C ALA A 135 -10.03 19.76 -21.48
N ALA A 136 -8.97 19.59 -20.69
CA ALA A 136 -8.99 18.78 -19.47
C ALA A 136 -9.98 19.32 -18.42
N ILE A 137 -10.00 20.64 -18.20
CA ILE A 137 -10.94 21.30 -17.28
C ILE A 137 -12.39 21.03 -17.71
N LYS A 138 -12.72 21.25 -18.99
CA LYS A 138 -14.07 21.01 -19.51
C LYS A 138 -14.51 19.56 -19.33
N PHE A 139 -13.61 18.62 -19.59
CA PHE A 139 -13.86 17.20 -19.40
C PHE A 139 -14.17 16.89 -17.92
N LEU A 140 -13.31 17.32 -16.99
CA LEU A 140 -13.52 17.06 -15.56
C LEU A 140 -14.79 17.72 -15.02
N THR A 141 -15.10 18.94 -15.43
CA THR A 141 -16.36 19.60 -15.07
C THR A 141 -17.57 18.88 -15.63
N SER A 142 -17.50 18.29 -16.84
CA SER A 142 -18.58 17.46 -17.38
C SER A 142 -18.83 16.18 -16.57
N LEU A 143 -17.81 15.69 -15.86
CA LEU A 143 -17.91 14.56 -14.94
C LEU A 143 -18.37 14.97 -13.52
N GLY A 144 -18.62 16.26 -13.28
CA GLY A 144 -19.12 16.78 -12.00
C GLY A 144 -18.04 17.32 -11.05
N PHE A 145 -16.76 17.32 -11.45
CA PHE A 145 -15.68 17.88 -10.62
C PHE A 145 -15.69 19.41 -10.62
N LYS A 146 -15.45 20.00 -9.46
CA LYS A 146 -15.20 21.43 -9.28
C LYS A 146 -13.73 21.70 -9.53
N THR A 147 -13.44 22.58 -10.47
CA THR A 147 -12.06 22.96 -10.81
C THR A 147 -11.72 24.31 -10.19
N THR A 148 -10.56 24.40 -9.52
CA THR A 148 -10.08 25.64 -8.90
C THR A 148 -8.68 25.97 -9.43
N PRO A 149 -8.47 27.17 -9.99
CA PRO A 149 -7.15 27.59 -10.42
C PRO A 149 -6.21 27.77 -9.21
N THR A 150 -4.95 27.38 -9.37
CA THR A 150 -3.94 27.58 -8.34
C THR A 150 -3.17 28.88 -8.57
N GLN A 151 -2.19 29.18 -7.70
CA GLN A 151 -1.28 30.32 -7.91
C GLN A 151 -0.37 30.14 -9.14
N ASP A 152 -0.18 28.90 -9.60
CA ASP A 152 0.47 28.61 -10.87
C ASP A 152 -0.61 28.47 -11.96
N SER A 153 -0.58 29.35 -12.95
CA SER A 153 -1.52 29.34 -14.07
C SER A 153 -1.49 28.06 -14.91
N ALA A 154 -0.42 27.26 -14.81
CA ALA A 154 -0.30 25.97 -15.48
C ALA A 154 -0.94 24.80 -14.69
N ILE A 155 -1.41 25.04 -13.46
CA ILE A 155 -1.91 24.01 -12.55
C ILE A 155 -3.33 24.36 -12.08
N VAL A 156 -4.22 23.36 -12.17
CA VAL A 156 -5.60 23.45 -11.70
C VAL A 156 -5.90 22.24 -10.83
N THR A 157 -6.54 22.46 -9.69
CA THR A 157 -7.06 21.38 -8.84
C THR A 157 -8.48 21.02 -9.26
N ALA A 158 -8.83 19.74 -9.17
CA ALA A 158 -10.17 19.25 -9.45
C ALA A 158 -10.64 18.37 -8.29
N ASP A 159 -11.74 18.76 -7.66
CA ASP A 159 -12.31 18.11 -6.48
C ASP A 159 -13.72 17.59 -6.81
N ALA A 160 -14.05 16.37 -6.36
CA ALA A 160 -15.35 15.74 -6.56
C ALA A 160 -16.40 16.18 -5.53
#